data_AF-A0A5E4AQK2-F1
#
_entry.id   AF-A0A5E4AQK2-F1
#
_cell.length_a   1.000
_cell.length_b   1.000
_cell.length_c   1.000
_cell.angle_alpha   90.00
_cell.angle_beta   90.00
_cell.angle_gamma   90.00
#
_symmetry.space_group_name_H-M   'P 1'
#
loop_
_entity.id
_entity.type
_entity.pdbx_description
1 polymer ?
#
loop_
_entity_poly.entity_id
_entity_poly.type
_entity_poly.pdbx_seq_one_letter_code
_entity_poly.pdbx_strand_id
1 'polypeptide(L)'
;MYRRIHEAIIQSPPVNDFDVFKESKDQNFFESQEPGITLCTHLQEFKSTIEDLDANQLKTEFFHLLQISLWGNKCDLSLSGGESSSQKTNLINSLEDLEPFILVNDMEHLWSLLSKYKETREKVPIVRVDIVLDNSGFELLTDLVLADFLLSTNLATEIHFYGKSIPWFVSDTTIRDFNWLIEQVKHYDHKWVSKCGVDWENYIKMGRWVYHDHMFWTLPHEYAAMSQVAPDLYAELQKACLILFKGDLNYRKLTGDRKWAFTVPFHQALSGFHPAPLCSLRTLKAEIQVGLQPGQGEQLAASDPNWLITGKYGVIQFDGPL
;
A
#
# COMPACT_ATOMS: atom_id res chain seq x y z
N MET A 1 -23.21 -4.43 -1.56
CA MET A 1 -23.66 -3.65 -0.38
C MET A 1 -23.27 -2.17 -0.53
N TYR A 2 -21.98 -1.79 -0.52
CA TYR A 2 -21.54 -0.37 -0.58
C TYR A 2 -22.10 0.43 -1.77
N ARG A 3 -22.25 -0.18 -2.95
CA ARG A 3 -22.89 0.49 -4.10
C ARG A 3 -24.34 0.94 -3.84
N ARG A 4 -25.09 0.20 -3.02
CA ARG A 4 -26.47 0.54 -2.61
C ARG A 4 -26.50 1.63 -1.53
N ILE A 5 -25.53 1.64 -0.61
CA ILE A 5 -25.34 2.76 0.32
C ILE A 5 -25.10 4.04 -0.49
N HIS A 6 -24.15 4.01 -1.42
CA HIS A 6 -23.85 5.18 -2.25
C HIS A 6 -25.04 5.62 -3.10
N GLU A 7 -25.82 4.67 -3.66
CA GLU A 7 -27.07 4.97 -4.36
C GLU A 7 -28.06 5.77 -3.48
N ALA A 8 -28.26 5.37 -2.23
CA ALA A 8 -29.15 6.07 -1.31
C ALA A 8 -28.70 7.52 -1.05
N ILE A 9 -27.40 7.74 -0.92
CA ILE A 9 -26.84 9.09 -0.72
C ILE A 9 -27.05 9.95 -1.96
N ILE A 10 -26.65 9.49 -3.15
CA ILE A 10 -26.76 10.31 -4.37
C ILE A 10 -28.21 10.65 -4.74
N GLN A 11 -29.19 9.86 -4.28
CA GLN A 11 -30.63 10.11 -4.45
C GLN A 11 -31.20 11.11 -3.43
N SER A 12 -30.40 11.59 -2.48
CA SER A 12 -30.86 12.40 -1.33
C SER A 12 -30.27 13.82 -1.32
N PRO A 13 -30.59 14.71 -2.28
CA PRO A 13 -30.18 16.10 -2.19
C PRO A 13 -30.80 16.79 -0.96
N PRO A 14 -30.07 17.70 -0.27
CA PRO A 14 -28.79 18.29 -0.68
C PRO A 14 -27.54 17.53 -0.19
N VAL A 15 -27.66 16.32 0.36
CA VAL A 15 -26.53 15.54 0.93
C VAL A 15 -25.96 14.51 -0.04
N ASN A 16 -26.16 14.70 -1.35
CA ASN A 16 -25.82 13.74 -2.40
C ASN A 16 -24.31 13.56 -2.66
N ASP A 17 -23.47 14.36 -2.00
CA ASP A 17 -22.02 14.27 -2.02
C ASP A 17 -21.42 13.87 -0.65
N PHE A 18 -22.26 13.51 0.32
CA PHE A 18 -21.83 13.16 1.67
C PHE A 18 -21.08 11.81 1.69
N ASP A 19 -19.90 11.82 2.32
CA ASP A 19 -19.18 10.59 2.61
C ASP A 19 -19.52 10.12 4.02
N VAL A 20 -20.37 9.09 4.08
CA VAL A 20 -20.86 8.49 5.33
C VAL A 20 -19.77 7.87 6.21
N PHE A 21 -18.56 7.68 5.67
CA PHE A 21 -17.44 7.11 6.40
C PHE A 21 -16.35 8.13 6.73
N LYS A 22 -16.49 9.39 6.28
CA LYS A 22 -15.46 10.41 6.45
C LYS A 22 -15.07 10.64 7.90
N GLU A 23 -16.04 10.72 8.81
CA GLU A 23 -15.75 10.91 10.24
C GLU A 23 -14.84 9.80 10.79
N SER A 24 -15.12 8.54 10.46
CA SER A 24 -14.29 7.40 10.87
C SER A 24 -12.89 7.44 10.26
N LYS A 25 -12.76 7.92 9.02
CA LYS A 25 -11.47 8.02 8.31
C LYS A 25 -10.60 9.14 8.87
N ASP A 26 -11.20 10.29 9.14
CA ASP A 26 -10.52 11.44 9.75
C ASP A 26 -10.09 11.10 11.18
N GLN A 27 -10.95 10.42 11.96
CA GLN A 27 -10.64 9.96 13.31
C GLN A 27 -9.43 9.02 13.34
N ASN A 28 -9.34 8.06 12.41
CA ASN A 28 -8.17 7.19 12.31
C ASN A 28 -6.86 7.97 12.11
N PHE A 29 -6.87 9.02 11.26
CA PHE A 29 -5.68 9.87 11.10
C PHE A 29 -5.29 10.59 12.41
N PHE A 30 -6.27 11.13 13.13
CA PHE A 30 -6.00 11.84 14.39
C PHE A 30 -5.57 10.93 15.54
N GLU A 31 -5.99 9.67 15.55
CA GLU A 31 -5.54 8.68 16.53
C GLU A 31 -4.09 8.24 16.29
N SER A 32 -3.61 8.35 15.04
CA SER A 32 -2.26 7.92 14.62
C SER A 32 -1.23 9.05 14.56
N GLN A 33 -1.40 10.13 15.35
CA GLN A 33 -0.50 11.29 15.31
C GLN A 33 0.95 10.95 15.69
N GLU A 34 1.17 10.27 16.81
CA GLU A 34 2.51 9.92 17.29
C GLU A 34 3.27 8.98 16.32
N PRO A 35 2.66 7.87 15.85
CA PRO A 35 3.24 7.05 14.79
C PRO A 35 3.53 7.86 13.51
N GLY A 36 2.63 8.76 13.12
CA GLY A 36 2.78 9.60 11.93
C GLY A 36 3.93 10.61 12.03
N ILE A 37 4.09 11.25 13.19
CA ILE A 37 5.23 12.13 13.49
C ILE A 37 6.53 11.35 13.42
N THR A 38 6.56 10.16 14.03
CA THR A 38 7.76 9.31 14.07
C THR A 38 8.17 8.91 12.65
N LEU A 39 7.20 8.47 11.83
CA LEU A 39 7.46 8.03 10.46
C LEU A 39 7.91 9.19 9.55
N CYS A 40 7.27 10.35 9.63
CA CYS A 40 7.68 11.53 8.86
C CYS A 40 9.06 12.04 9.28
N THR A 41 9.36 12.02 10.57
CA THR A 41 10.68 12.38 11.10
C THR A 41 11.75 11.44 10.58
N HIS A 42 11.50 10.13 10.67
CA HIS A 42 12.42 9.11 10.16
C HIS A 42 12.70 9.30 8.67
N LEU A 43 11.67 9.51 7.84
CA LEU A 43 11.83 9.78 6.41
C LEU A 43 12.69 11.04 6.14
N GLN A 44 12.42 12.15 6.81
CA GLN A 44 13.15 13.40 6.56
C GLN A 44 14.61 13.32 7.02
N GLU A 45 14.87 12.65 8.14
CA GLU A 45 16.24 12.39 8.60
C GLU A 45 16.97 11.45 7.65
N PHE A 46 16.32 10.38 7.20
CA PHE A 46 16.87 9.49 6.18
C PHE A 46 17.23 10.25 4.90
N LYS A 47 16.32 11.11 4.40
CA LYS A 47 16.56 11.94 3.21
C LYS A 47 17.79 12.83 3.34
N SER A 48 18.13 13.27 4.55
CA SER A 48 19.34 14.09 4.78
C SER A 48 20.66 13.32 4.65
N THR A 49 20.62 11.99 4.66
CA THR A 49 21.80 11.12 4.60
C THR A 49 21.85 10.23 3.35
N ILE A 50 20.89 10.34 2.41
CA ILE A 50 20.78 9.43 1.24
C ILE A 50 22.08 9.34 0.43
N GLU A 51 22.81 10.44 0.27
CA GLU A 51 24.04 10.50 -0.53
C GLU A 51 25.20 9.69 0.09
N ASP A 52 25.14 9.42 1.40
CA ASP A 52 26.18 8.71 2.14
C ASP A 52 25.91 7.20 2.27
N LEU A 53 24.75 6.71 1.82
CA LEU A 53 24.33 5.33 2.01
C LEU A 53 24.83 4.40 0.90
N ASP A 54 25.28 3.22 1.32
CA ASP A 54 25.54 2.13 0.40
C ASP A 54 24.26 1.41 -0.06
N ALA A 55 24.39 0.54 -1.06
CA ALA A 55 23.26 -0.19 -1.62
C ALA A 55 22.57 -1.13 -0.61
N ASN A 56 23.31 -1.69 0.35
CA ASN A 56 22.74 -2.58 1.36
C ASN A 56 21.95 -1.79 2.41
N GLN A 57 22.46 -0.65 2.85
CA GLN A 57 21.73 0.24 3.76
C GLN A 57 20.44 0.76 3.11
N LEU A 58 20.51 1.12 1.83
CA LEU A 58 19.32 1.53 1.07
C LEU A 58 18.30 0.39 0.92
N LYS A 59 18.77 -0.83 0.71
CA LYS A 59 17.94 -2.03 0.65
C LYS A 59 17.24 -2.31 1.97
N THR A 60 17.97 -2.22 3.08
CA THR A 60 17.42 -2.40 4.43
C THR A 60 16.30 -1.39 4.70
N GLU A 61 16.52 -0.11 4.37
CA GLU A 61 15.49 0.91 4.53
C GLU A 61 14.26 0.65 3.65
N PHE A 62 14.48 0.21 2.40
CA PHE A 62 13.39 -0.17 1.51
C PHE A 62 12.54 -1.30 2.10
N PHE A 63 13.17 -2.32 2.70
CA PHE A 63 12.46 -3.43 3.35
C PHE A 63 11.71 -2.98 4.60
N HIS A 64 12.26 -2.07 5.39
CA HIS A 64 11.53 -1.50 6.54
C HIS A 64 10.28 -0.75 6.10
N LEU A 65 10.38 0.13 5.11
CA LEU A 65 9.24 0.92 4.64
C LEU A 65 8.17 0.05 3.94
N LEU A 66 8.57 -1.02 3.24
CA LEU A 66 7.62 -2.01 2.72
C LEU A 66 6.86 -2.73 3.83
N GLN A 67 7.53 -3.13 4.91
CA GLN A 67 6.89 -3.77 6.05
C GLN A 67 5.99 -2.79 6.81
N ILE A 68 6.39 -1.53 6.96
CA ILE A 68 5.54 -0.47 7.54
C ILE A 68 4.29 -0.25 6.68
N SER A 69 4.42 -0.27 5.34
CA SER A 69 3.29 -0.19 4.42
C SER A 69 2.37 -1.42 4.50
N LEU A 70 2.93 -2.64 4.61
CA LEU A 70 2.17 -3.89 4.83
C LEU A 70 1.37 -3.83 6.14
N TRP A 71 2.02 -3.40 7.22
CA TRP A 71 1.48 -3.43 8.57
C TRP A 71 0.79 -2.13 8.98
N GLY A 72 0.51 -1.18 8.07
CA GLY A 72 -0.06 0.13 8.41
C GLY A 72 -1.24 0.06 9.40
N ASN A 73 -2.19 -0.87 9.17
CA ASN A 73 -3.33 -1.08 10.07
C ASN A 73 -2.99 -1.59 11.49
N LYS A 74 -1.76 -2.08 11.72
CA LYS A 74 -1.26 -2.61 12.99
C LYS A 74 -0.17 -1.77 13.63
N CYS A 75 0.73 -1.19 12.82
CA CYS A 75 1.85 -0.38 13.31
C CYS A 75 1.37 0.85 14.09
N ASP A 76 0.17 1.34 13.81
CA ASP A 76 -0.50 2.37 14.61
C ASP A 76 -0.58 2.02 16.11
N LEU A 77 -0.90 0.76 16.42
CA LEU A 77 -1.09 0.28 17.79
C LEU A 77 0.22 -0.04 18.53
N SER A 78 1.28 -0.40 17.81
CA SER A 78 2.57 -0.73 18.43
C SER A 78 3.45 0.49 18.67
N LEU A 79 3.29 1.55 17.86
CA LEU A 79 4.10 2.77 17.93
C LEU A 79 3.56 3.80 18.94
N SER A 80 2.32 3.64 19.41
CA SER A 80 1.69 4.49 20.42
C SER A 80 2.10 4.14 21.86
N GLY A 81 2.96 3.12 22.06
CA GLY A 81 3.43 2.67 23.38
C GLY A 81 4.73 3.33 23.88
N GLY A 82 4.61 4.43 24.63
CA GLY A 82 5.40 4.74 25.84
C GLY A 82 6.88 5.15 25.76
N GLU A 83 7.13 6.39 26.19
CA GLU A 83 8.37 7.03 26.69
C GLU A 83 9.42 7.58 25.71
N SER A 84 9.85 8.79 26.07
CA SER A 84 10.65 9.75 25.32
C SER A 84 12.13 9.35 25.21
N SER A 85 12.74 9.76 24.10
CA SER A 85 14.18 9.75 23.78
C SER A 85 14.84 8.52 23.14
N SER A 86 14.09 7.51 22.67
CA SER A 86 14.65 6.41 21.83
C SER A 86 13.74 5.89 20.70
N GLN A 87 12.94 6.77 20.09
CA GLN A 87 11.86 6.38 19.16
C GLN A 87 12.31 5.69 17.85
N LYS A 88 13.56 5.90 17.37
CA LYS A 88 14.08 5.18 16.18
C LYS A 88 14.18 3.68 16.41
N THR A 89 14.59 3.28 17.61
CA THR A 89 14.75 1.88 17.98
C THR A 89 13.39 1.19 18.04
N ASN A 90 12.30 1.90 18.39
CA ASN A 90 10.97 1.30 18.52
C ASN A 90 10.33 0.91 17.17
N LEU A 91 10.50 1.72 16.12
CA LEU A 91 10.00 1.38 14.77
C LEU A 91 10.64 0.09 14.26
N ILE A 92 11.97 0.05 14.22
CA ILE A 92 12.74 -1.08 13.67
C ILE A 92 12.56 -2.33 14.53
N ASN A 93 12.65 -2.22 15.87
CA ASN A 93 12.44 -3.37 16.75
C ASN A 93 11.02 -3.94 16.61
N SER A 94 10.01 -3.08 16.41
CA SER A 94 8.64 -3.56 16.20
C SER A 94 8.46 -4.34 14.89
N LEU A 95 9.30 -4.09 13.87
CA LEU A 95 9.27 -4.85 12.63
C LEU A 95 9.91 -6.22 12.79
N GLU A 96 10.98 -6.34 13.57
CA GLU A 96 11.61 -7.63 13.89
C GLU A 96 10.62 -8.57 14.59
N ASP A 97 9.78 -8.03 15.49
CA ASP A 97 8.72 -8.80 16.15
C ASP A 97 7.59 -9.21 15.19
N LEU A 98 7.41 -8.49 14.08
CA LEU A 98 6.37 -8.75 13.08
C LEU A 98 6.83 -9.66 11.93
N GLU A 99 8.14 -9.76 11.69
CA GLU A 99 8.73 -10.56 10.61
C GLU A 99 8.29 -12.03 10.63
N PRO A 100 8.20 -12.74 11.78
CA PRO A 100 7.72 -14.12 11.82
C PRO A 100 6.26 -14.31 11.36
N PHE A 101 5.49 -13.22 11.26
CA PHE A 101 4.11 -13.26 10.79
C PHE A 101 3.97 -12.99 9.29
N ILE A 102 5.08 -12.77 8.56
CA ILE A 102 5.10 -12.68 7.10
C ILE A 102 5.26 -14.08 6.51
N LEU A 103 4.18 -14.63 5.93
CA LEU A 103 4.12 -16.03 5.48
C LEU A 103 4.78 -16.27 4.12
N VAL A 104 4.79 -15.24 3.27
CA VAL A 104 5.44 -15.18 1.96
C VAL A 104 6.12 -13.83 1.88
N ASN A 105 7.43 -13.82 1.60
CA ASN A 105 8.25 -12.62 1.64
C ASN A 105 9.11 -12.50 0.37
N ASP A 106 8.57 -11.78 -0.62
CA ASP A 106 9.19 -11.56 -1.91
C ASP A 106 9.85 -10.18 -2.04
N MET A 107 10.18 -9.51 -0.91
CA MET A 107 10.80 -8.17 -0.94
C MET A 107 12.09 -8.12 -1.76
N GLU A 108 12.87 -9.20 -1.76
CA GLU A 108 14.09 -9.34 -2.57
C GLU A 108 13.84 -9.19 -4.07
N HIS A 109 12.70 -9.67 -4.56
CA HIS A 109 12.31 -9.55 -5.95
C HIS A 109 12.00 -8.09 -6.31
N LEU A 110 11.35 -7.35 -5.41
CA LEU A 110 11.07 -5.92 -5.58
C LEU A 110 12.36 -5.10 -5.62
N TRP A 111 13.28 -5.36 -4.69
CA TRP A 111 14.56 -4.68 -4.64
C TRP A 111 15.37 -4.93 -5.91
N SER A 112 15.46 -6.19 -6.33
CA SER A 112 16.19 -6.59 -7.54
C SER A 112 15.63 -5.90 -8.78
N LEU A 113 14.29 -5.85 -8.91
CA LEU A 113 13.60 -5.23 -10.03
C LEU A 113 13.87 -3.71 -10.09
N LEU A 114 13.64 -2.99 -9.00
CA LEU A 114 13.79 -1.53 -8.97
C LEU A 114 15.26 -1.09 -9.06
N SER A 115 16.17 -1.85 -8.45
CA SER A 115 17.62 -1.59 -8.56
C SER A 115 18.10 -1.75 -10.01
N LYS A 116 17.64 -2.80 -10.70
CA LYS A 116 17.92 -3.02 -12.12
C LYS A 116 17.41 -1.87 -12.99
N TYR A 117 16.21 -1.35 -12.73
CA TYR A 117 15.70 -0.17 -13.45
C TYR A 117 16.53 1.08 -13.15
N LYS A 118 16.96 1.28 -11.90
CA LYS A 118 17.84 2.37 -11.51
C LYS A 118 19.20 2.29 -12.21
N GLU A 119 19.80 1.11 -12.31
CA GLU A 119 21.08 0.88 -13.00
C GLU A 119 20.97 1.02 -14.53
N THR A 120 19.81 0.66 -15.10
CA THR A 120 19.58 0.70 -16.56
C THR A 120 18.80 1.93 -17.02
N ARG A 121 18.83 3.02 -16.24
CA ARG A 121 18.03 4.23 -16.45
C ARG A 121 18.27 4.94 -17.79
N GLU A 122 19.41 4.72 -18.44
CA GLU A 122 19.64 5.20 -19.82
C GLU A 122 18.68 4.55 -20.85
N LYS A 123 18.25 3.32 -20.60
CA LYS A 123 17.34 2.56 -21.49
C LYS A 123 15.88 2.74 -21.11
N VAL A 124 15.61 2.89 -19.81
CA VAL A 124 14.27 3.08 -19.23
C VAL A 124 14.30 4.38 -18.43
N PRO A 125 14.09 5.53 -19.08
CA PRO A 125 14.24 6.83 -18.43
C PRO A 125 13.14 7.11 -17.39
N ILE A 126 11.98 6.48 -17.56
CA ILE A 126 10.84 6.60 -16.65
C ILE A 126 10.67 5.26 -15.93
N VAL A 127 10.82 5.28 -14.61
CA VAL A 127 10.55 4.14 -13.73
C VAL A 127 9.28 4.45 -12.95
N ARG A 128 8.15 3.97 -13.47
CA ARG A 128 6.83 4.22 -12.91
C ARG A 128 6.45 3.12 -11.92
N VAL A 129 6.08 3.51 -10.70
CA VAL A 129 5.52 2.59 -9.70
C VAL A 129 4.07 2.96 -9.42
N ASP A 130 3.18 2.00 -9.57
CA ASP A 130 1.76 2.17 -9.32
C ASP A 130 1.42 1.63 -7.93
N ILE A 131 0.57 2.33 -7.17
CA ILE A 131 0.08 1.89 -5.87
C ILE A 131 -1.45 1.90 -5.92
N VAL A 132 -2.03 0.70 -5.91
CA VAL A 132 -3.49 0.50 -5.79
C VAL A 132 -3.83 0.48 -4.30
N LEU A 133 -4.39 1.59 -3.84
CA LEU A 133 -4.59 1.91 -2.43
C LEU A 133 -5.70 1.06 -1.80
N ASP A 134 -5.57 0.87 -0.48
CA ASP A 134 -6.60 0.32 0.40
C ASP A 134 -7.15 1.44 1.30
N ASN A 135 -6.85 1.42 2.59
CA ASN A 135 -7.41 2.34 3.58
C ASN A 135 -6.79 3.74 3.53
N SER A 136 -7.56 4.73 4.00
CA SER A 136 -7.11 6.07 4.33
C SER A 136 -6.37 6.12 5.68
N GLY A 137 -6.13 7.32 6.20
CA GLY A 137 -5.53 7.48 7.53
C GLY A 137 -4.09 7.02 7.57
N PHE A 138 -3.70 6.26 8.61
CA PHE A 138 -2.30 5.89 8.81
C PHE A 138 -1.77 4.94 7.73
N GLU A 139 -2.60 4.03 7.19
CA GLU A 139 -2.18 3.16 6.08
C GLU A 139 -1.85 3.98 4.82
N LEU A 140 -2.66 5.00 4.50
CA LEU A 140 -2.32 5.90 3.40
C LEU A 140 -1.04 6.69 3.69
N LEU A 141 -0.84 7.16 4.92
CA LEU A 141 0.39 7.87 5.32
C LEU A 141 1.63 7.00 5.07
N THR A 142 1.57 5.71 5.40
CA THR A 142 2.71 4.80 5.19
C THR A 142 2.99 4.56 3.71
N ASP A 143 1.96 4.51 2.87
CA ASP A 143 2.10 4.40 1.42
C ASP A 143 2.69 5.67 0.79
N LEU A 144 2.32 6.86 1.28
CA LEU A 144 2.90 8.13 0.84
C LEU A 144 4.38 8.26 1.25
N VAL A 145 4.73 7.79 2.44
CA VAL A 145 6.13 7.75 2.91
C VAL A 145 6.97 6.80 2.04
N LEU A 146 6.45 5.61 1.73
CA LEU A 146 7.10 4.67 0.80
C LEU A 146 7.28 5.30 -0.59
N ALA A 147 6.26 5.98 -1.11
CA ALA A 147 6.32 6.66 -2.39
C ALA A 147 7.37 7.79 -2.42
N ASP A 148 7.51 8.56 -1.33
CA ASP A 148 8.52 9.62 -1.22
C ASP A 148 9.93 9.00 -1.18
N PHE A 149 10.11 7.95 -0.39
CA PHE A 149 11.36 7.20 -0.35
C PHE A 149 11.76 6.70 -1.75
N LEU A 150 10.83 6.11 -2.51
CA LEU A 150 11.11 5.62 -3.87
C LEU A 150 11.58 6.74 -4.81
N LEU A 151 10.98 7.92 -4.72
CA LEU A 151 11.38 9.08 -5.52
C LEU A 151 12.71 9.70 -5.05
N SER A 152 12.91 9.79 -3.74
CA SER A 152 14.09 10.41 -3.12
C SER A 152 15.35 9.57 -3.33
N THR A 153 15.20 8.25 -3.42
CA THR A 153 16.30 7.30 -3.61
C THR A 153 16.51 6.91 -5.07
N ASN A 154 15.75 7.54 -5.97
CA ASN A 154 15.78 7.27 -7.41
C ASN A 154 15.43 5.83 -7.78
N LEU A 155 14.73 5.08 -6.93
CA LEU A 155 14.18 3.76 -7.29
C LEU A 155 12.96 3.89 -8.21
N ALA A 156 12.24 5.00 -8.12
CA ALA A 156 11.20 5.41 -9.07
C ALA A 156 11.44 6.84 -9.56
N THR A 157 10.87 7.20 -10.70
CA THR A 157 10.83 8.57 -11.20
C THR A 157 9.45 9.20 -11.03
N GLU A 158 8.41 8.37 -11.10
CA GLU A 158 7.00 8.74 -11.01
C GLU A 158 6.22 7.68 -10.20
N ILE A 159 5.27 8.13 -9.38
CA ILE A 159 4.37 7.29 -8.60
C ILE A 159 2.93 7.58 -9.03
N HIS A 160 2.18 6.53 -9.35
CA HIS A 160 0.77 6.63 -9.70
C HIS A 160 -0.09 5.97 -8.62
N PHE A 161 -0.96 6.72 -7.99
CA PHE A 161 -1.88 6.23 -6.96
C PHE A 161 -3.25 5.95 -7.58
N TYR A 162 -3.85 4.82 -7.22
CA TYR A 162 -5.21 4.46 -7.61
C TYR A 162 -6.07 4.28 -6.38
N GLY A 163 -7.08 5.14 -6.22
CA GLY A 163 -8.07 5.01 -5.15
C GLY A 163 -9.49 4.73 -5.67
N LYS A 164 -10.46 4.86 -4.78
CA LYS A 164 -11.86 4.51 -5.03
C LYS A 164 -12.67 5.73 -5.47
N SER A 165 -13.50 5.58 -6.50
CA SER A 165 -14.35 6.67 -7.02
C SER A 165 -15.53 7.03 -6.12
N ILE A 166 -15.86 6.19 -5.12
CA ILE A 166 -16.97 6.40 -4.18
C ILE A 166 -16.53 5.94 -2.79
N PRO A 167 -17.20 6.36 -1.70
CA PRO A 167 -17.01 5.78 -0.37
C PRO A 167 -17.18 4.26 -0.43
N TRP A 168 -16.14 3.53 -0.06
CA TRP A 168 -16.01 2.11 -0.34
C TRP A 168 -15.38 1.41 0.87
N PHE A 169 -15.89 0.23 1.22
CA PHE A 169 -15.34 -0.61 2.30
C PHE A 169 -15.01 0.12 3.61
N VAL A 170 -15.82 1.14 3.94
CA VAL A 170 -15.67 2.03 5.10
C VAL A 170 -14.44 2.93 4.98
N SER A 171 -13.25 2.35 5.05
CA SER A 171 -12.00 3.08 5.18
C SER A 171 -11.24 3.30 3.88
N ASP A 172 -11.68 2.77 2.74
CA ASP A 172 -10.91 2.90 1.50
C ASP A 172 -10.71 4.36 1.07
N THR A 173 -9.50 4.65 0.60
CA THR A 173 -9.09 5.98 0.14
C THR A 173 -9.81 6.38 -1.14
N THR A 174 -10.55 7.50 -1.06
CA THR A 174 -11.02 8.27 -2.22
C THR A 174 -10.09 9.45 -2.50
N ILE A 175 -10.31 10.16 -3.61
CA ILE A 175 -9.51 11.35 -3.96
C ILE A 175 -9.62 12.44 -2.89
N ARG A 176 -10.77 12.53 -2.20
CA ARG A 176 -11.00 13.49 -1.13
C ARG A 176 -10.15 13.17 0.08
N ASP A 177 -10.02 11.90 0.44
CA ASP A 177 -9.20 11.45 1.57
C ASP A 177 -7.71 11.67 1.29
N PHE A 178 -7.27 11.36 0.06
CA PHE A 178 -5.90 11.58 -0.39
C PHE A 178 -5.50 13.06 -0.28
N ASN A 179 -6.30 13.94 -0.87
CA ASN A 179 -6.04 15.38 -0.82
C ASN A 179 -6.16 15.93 0.60
N TRP A 180 -7.14 15.47 1.38
CA TRP A 180 -7.35 15.91 2.76
C TRP A 180 -6.16 15.54 3.64
N LEU A 181 -5.66 14.30 3.56
CA LEU A 181 -4.52 13.85 4.36
C LEU A 181 -3.25 14.66 4.03
N ILE A 182 -2.94 14.87 2.75
CA ILE A 182 -1.78 15.68 2.34
C ILE A 182 -1.91 17.11 2.87
N GLU A 183 -3.10 17.69 2.79
CA GLU A 183 -3.36 19.04 3.32
C GLU A 183 -3.21 19.10 4.85
N GLN A 184 -3.67 18.08 5.58
CA GLN A 184 -3.47 18.00 7.04
C GLN A 184 -1.99 17.87 7.38
N VAL A 185 -1.26 16.99 6.71
CA VAL A 185 0.18 16.79 6.93
C VAL A 185 0.96 18.06 6.63
N LYS A 186 0.63 18.77 5.53
CA LYS A 186 1.29 20.03 5.13
C LYS A 186 1.12 21.14 6.17
N HIS A 187 -0.05 21.25 6.78
CA HIS A 187 -0.35 22.29 7.78
C HIS A 187 -0.16 21.84 9.23
N TYR A 188 0.40 20.64 9.44
CA TYR A 188 0.63 20.09 10.76
C TYR A 188 1.68 20.90 11.53
N ASP A 189 1.44 21.17 12.82
CA ASP A 189 2.36 21.91 13.69
C ASP A 189 3.53 21.03 14.18
N HIS A 190 4.26 20.44 13.22
CA HIS A 190 5.49 19.70 13.45
C HIS A 190 6.40 19.86 12.23
N LYS A 191 7.67 20.21 12.46
CA LYS A 191 8.63 20.57 11.39
C LYS A 191 8.73 19.49 10.30
N TRP A 192 8.88 18.23 10.69
CA TRP A 192 9.10 17.15 9.72
C TRP A 192 7.81 16.69 9.04
N VAL A 193 6.67 16.78 9.72
CA VAL A 193 5.38 16.38 9.16
C VAL A 193 4.96 17.41 8.10
N SER A 194 4.99 18.71 8.44
CA SER A 194 4.74 19.79 7.48
C SER A 194 5.69 19.75 6.28
N LYS A 195 6.99 19.46 6.50
CA LYS A 195 7.95 19.28 5.41
C LYS A 195 7.57 18.15 4.46
N CYS A 196 7.15 16.98 4.97
CA CYS A 196 6.62 15.90 4.14
C CYS A 196 5.42 16.37 3.31
N GLY A 197 4.44 17.03 3.92
CA GLY A 197 3.24 17.49 3.21
C GLY A 197 3.55 18.53 2.12
N VAL A 198 4.50 19.43 2.35
CA VAL A 198 5.01 20.36 1.33
C VAL A 198 5.69 19.62 0.18
N ASP A 199 6.54 18.63 0.48
CA ASP A 199 7.20 17.81 -0.54
C ASP A 199 6.18 17.05 -1.39
N TRP A 200 5.18 16.46 -0.76
CA TRP A 200 4.13 15.67 -1.41
C TRP A 200 3.26 16.52 -2.33
N GLU A 201 2.85 17.71 -1.88
CA GLU A 201 2.15 18.67 -2.72
C GLU A 201 3.01 19.09 -3.92
N ASN A 202 4.33 19.26 -3.73
CA ASN A 202 5.25 19.57 -4.82
C ASN A 202 5.40 18.40 -5.81
N TYR A 203 5.48 17.15 -5.34
CA TYR A 203 5.49 15.98 -6.22
C TYR A 203 4.24 15.92 -7.11
N ILE A 204 3.07 16.25 -6.55
CA ILE A 204 1.81 16.34 -7.32
C ILE A 204 1.89 17.47 -8.36
N LYS A 205 2.30 18.68 -7.94
CA LYS A 205 2.42 19.85 -8.85
C LYS A 205 3.41 19.60 -10.00
N MET A 206 4.47 18.82 -9.76
CA MET A 206 5.48 18.46 -10.75
C MET A 206 5.09 17.24 -11.61
N GLY A 207 3.94 16.60 -11.35
CA GLY A 207 3.53 15.38 -12.04
C GLY A 207 4.35 14.13 -11.68
N ARG A 208 5.19 14.20 -10.63
CA ARG A 208 5.92 13.03 -10.12
C ARG A 208 5.04 12.11 -9.30
N TRP A 209 4.01 12.67 -8.66
CA TRP A 209 2.91 11.91 -8.08
C TRP A 209 1.63 12.21 -8.86
N VAL A 210 0.92 11.17 -9.26
CA VAL A 210 -0.34 11.30 -10.00
C VAL A 210 -1.40 10.45 -9.32
N TYR A 211 -2.51 11.06 -8.92
CA TYR A 211 -3.67 10.33 -8.42
C TYR A 211 -4.64 10.06 -9.57
N HIS A 212 -5.09 8.81 -9.66
CA HIS A 212 -6.11 8.35 -10.59
C HIS A 212 -7.29 7.78 -9.81
N ASP A 213 -8.49 8.11 -10.23
CA ASP A 213 -9.68 7.31 -9.92
C ASP A 213 -10.18 6.62 -11.18
N HIS A 214 -10.76 5.43 -11.00
CA HIS A 214 -11.39 4.70 -12.08
C HIS A 214 -12.51 3.83 -11.51
N MET A 215 -13.68 3.87 -12.13
CA MET A 215 -14.86 3.17 -11.61
C MET A 215 -14.63 1.68 -11.39
N PHE A 216 -13.76 1.05 -12.20
CA PHE A 216 -13.45 -0.37 -12.09
C PHE A 216 -13.05 -0.81 -10.67
N TRP A 217 -12.34 0.03 -9.92
CA TRP A 217 -11.91 -0.29 -8.55
C TRP A 217 -13.09 -0.50 -7.59
N THR A 218 -14.24 0.12 -7.87
CA THR A 218 -15.48 0.01 -7.09
C THR A 218 -16.59 -0.81 -7.79
N LEU A 219 -16.25 -1.49 -8.89
CA LEU A 219 -17.09 -2.53 -9.51
C LEU A 219 -16.91 -3.88 -8.80
N PRO A 220 -17.86 -4.83 -8.95
CA PRO A 220 -17.76 -6.16 -8.33
C PRO A 220 -16.81 -7.12 -9.08
N HIS A 221 -16.25 -6.70 -10.21
CA HIS A 221 -15.43 -7.57 -11.06
C HIS A 221 -14.11 -7.96 -10.39
N GLU A 222 -13.70 -9.20 -10.65
CA GLU A 222 -12.34 -9.70 -10.42
C GLU A 222 -11.36 -8.95 -11.34
N TYR A 223 -10.09 -8.86 -10.95
CA TYR A 223 -9.09 -8.14 -11.77
C TYR A 223 -8.79 -8.84 -13.09
N ALA A 224 -8.94 -10.17 -13.16
CA ALA A 224 -8.85 -10.93 -14.42
C ALA A 224 -9.82 -10.43 -15.52
N ALA A 225 -10.95 -9.80 -15.15
CA ALA A 225 -11.89 -9.24 -16.12
C ALA A 225 -11.52 -7.83 -16.61
N MET A 226 -10.49 -7.18 -16.04
CA MET A 226 -10.14 -5.79 -16.31
C MET A 226 -9.84 -5.54 -17.79
N SER A 227 -9.11 -6.43 -18.46
CA SER A 227 -8.79 -6.29 -19.89
C SER A 227 -10.01 -6.24 -20.82
N GLN A 228 -11.16 -6.75 -20.36
CA GLN A 228 -12.42 -6.73 -21.11
C GLN A 228 -13.35 -5.60 -20.65
N VAL A 229 -13.42 -5.35 -19.34
CA VAL A 229 -14.39 -4.42 -18.73
C VAL A 229 -13.85 -2.98 -18.68
N ALA A 230 -12.54 -2.82 -18.52
CA ALA A 230 -11.83 -1.54 -18.42
C ALA A 230 -10.49 -1.62 -19.18
N PRO A 231 -10.52 -1.83 -20.51
CA PRO A 231 -9.31 -2.03 -21.31
C PRO A 231 -8.36 -0.84 -21.27
N ASP A 232 -8.89 0.37 -21.09
CA ASP A 232 -8.14 1.60 -20.90
C ASP A 232 -7.34 1.58 -19.59
N LEU A 233 -7.96 1.19 -18.47
CA LEU A 233 -7.27 1.01 -17.20
C LEU A 233 -6.22 -0.10 -17.30
N TYR A 234 -6.54 -1.24 -17.93
CA TYR A 234 -5.56 -2.32 -18.12
C TYR A 234 -4.34 -1.84 -18.92
N ALA A 235 -4.57 -1.13 -20.04
CA ALA A 235 -3.51 -0.54 -20.85
C ALA A 235 -2.70 0.51 -20.08
N GLU A 236 -3.33 1.23 -19.15
CA GLU A 236 -2.64 2.18 -18.28
C GLU A 236 -1.72 1.48 -17.29
N LEU A 237 -2.17 0.39 -16.65
CA LEU A 237 -1.36 -0.43 -15.74
C LEU A 237 -0.20 -1.13 -16.45
N GLN A 238 -0.33 -1.45 -17.74
CA GLN A 238 0.76 -2.04 -18.54
C GLN A 238 1.97 -1.11 -18.70
N LYS A 239 1.83 0.19 -18.40
CA LYS A 239 2.94 1.16 -18.43
C LYS A 239 3.78 1.13 -17.15
N ALA A 240 3.32 0.47 -16.09
CA ALA A 240 4.02 0.43 -14.82
C ALA A 240 5.26 -0.47 -14.91
N CYS A 241 6.33 -0.09 -14.20
CA CYS A 241 7.49 -0.95 -13.97
C CYS A 241 7.23 -1.91 -12.79
N LEU A 242 6.38 -1.50 -11.85
CA LEU A 242 5.93 -2.28 -10.69
C LEU A 242 4.54 -1.76 -10.26
N ILE A 243 3.63 -2.68 -9.89
CA ILE A 243 2.34 -2.34 -9.29
C ILE A 243 2.26 -2.93 -7.88
N LEU A 244 2.05 -2.09 -6.87
CA LEU A 244 1.80 -2.49 -5.49
C LEU A 244 0.31 -2.49 -5.20
N PHE A 245 -0.23 -3.65 -4.82
CA PHE A 245 -1.62 -3.82 -4.41
C PHE A 245 -1.71 -3.92 -2.89
N LYS A 246 -2.34 -2.92 -2.26
CA LYS A 246 -2.47 -2.84 -0.79
C LYS A 246 -3.68 -3.63 -0.29
N GLY A 247 -3.52 -4.36 0.81
CA GLY A 247 -4.64 -4.84 1.60
C GLY A 247 -5.42 -6.03 1.04
N ASP A 248 -6.41 -6.46 1.83
CA ASP A 248 -7.08 -7.75 1.65
C ASP A 248 -8.06 -7.76 0.47
N LEU A 249 -8.82 -6.68 0.25
CA LEU A 249 -9.79 -6.61 -0.85
C LEU A 249 -9.10 -6.67 -2.22
N ASN A 250 -7.97 -5.98 -2.37
CA ASN A 250 -7.16 -6.07 -3.59
C ASN A 250 -6.68 -7.50 -3.83
N TYR A 251 -6.18 -8.20 -2.80
CA TYR A 251 -5.76 -9.59 -2.93
C TYR A 251 -6.90 -10.53 -3.33
N ARG A 252 -8.08 -10.36 -2.74
CA ARG A 252 -9.28 -11.12 -3.09
C ARG A 252 -9.68 -10.88 -4.54
N LYS A 253 -9.64 -9.64 -5.02
CA LYS A 253 -9.94 -9.33 -6.43
C LYS A 253 -8.87 -9.83 -7.40
N LEU A 254 -7.59 -9.84 -7.01
CA LEU A 254 -6.49 -10.45 -7.77
C LEU A 254 -6.71 -11.95 -7.96
N THR A 255 -7.16 -12.64 -6.92
CA THR A 255 -7.30 -14.11 -6.89
C THR A 255 -8.73 -14.61 -7.14
N GLY A 256 -9.63 -13.70 -7.49
CA GLY A 256 -11.04 -13.97 -7.79
C GLY A 256 -11.89 -14.41 -6.60
N ASP A 257 -11.40 -14.26 -5.36
CA ASP A 257 -12.09 -14.65 -4.12
C ASP A 257 -12.55 -16.13 -4.14
N ARG A 258 -11.75 -17.00 -4.77
CA ARG A 258 -12.07 -18.43 -4.97
C ARG A 258 -11.44 -19.32 -3.90
N LYS A 259 -12.00 -20.53 -3.75
CA LYS A 259 -11.49 -21.59 -2.88
C LYS A 259 -10.29 -22.32 -3.50
N TRP A 260 -9.20 -21.60 -3.73
CA TRP A 260 -7.94 -22.18 -4.17
C TRP A 260 -7.32 -23.05 -3.07
N ALA A 261 -6.59 -24.10 -3.47
CA ALA A 261 -5.72 -24.80 -2.53
C ALA A 261 -4.54 -23.89 -2.17
N PHE A 262 -4.03 -23.98 -0.94
CA PHE A 262 -2.97 -23.10 -0.43
C PHE A 262 -1.69 -23.10 -1.28
N THR A 263 -1.40 -24.22 -1.94
CA THR A 263 -0.19 -24.42 -2.75
C THR A 263 -0.35 -24.00 -4.20
N VAL A 264 -1.53 -23.56 -4.64
CA VAL A 264 -1.71 -23.04 -6.01
C VAL A 264 -0.74 -21.87 -6.22
N PRO A 265 0.06 -21.83 -7.29
CA PRO A 265 0.98 -20.72 -7.52
C PRO A 265 0.24 -19.38 -7.64
N PHE A 266 0.82 -18.31 -7.11
CA PHE A 266 0.21 -16.98 -7.18
C PHE A 266 -0.05 -16.56 -8.64
N HIS A 267 0.92 -16.78 -9.53
CA HIS A 267 0.79 -16.58 -10.97
C HIS A 267 -0.49 -17.25 -11.55
N GLN A 268 -0.78 -18.49 -11.14
CA GLN A 268 -1.98 -19.19 -11.61
C GLN A 268 -3.26 -18.57 -11.02
N ALA A 269 -3.25 -18.19 -9.74
CA ALA A 269 -4.41 -17.61 -9.07
C ALA A 269 -4.81 -16.25 -9.66
N LEU A 270 -3.86 -15.48 -10.22
CA LEU A 270 -4.11 -14.23 -10.93
C LEU A 270 -4.96 -14.39 -12.20
N SER A 271 -5.15 -15.63 -12.68
CA SER A 271 -6.10 -15.97 -13.73
C SER A 271 -5.95 -15.12 -15.01
N GLY A 272 -4.71 -14.83 -15.41
CA GLY A 272 -4.39 -14.05 -16.61
C GLY A 272 -4.25 -12.54 -16.39
N PHE A 273 -4.41 -12.05 -15.15
CA PHE A 273 -4.14 -10.66 -14.80
C PHE A 273 -2.63 -10.41 -14.59
N HIS A 274 -1.92 -10.09 -15.67
CA HIS A 274 -0.48 -9.80 -15.63
C HIS A 274 -0.16 -8.51 -16.43
N PRO A 275 -0.70 -7.34 -16.04
CA PRO A 275 -0.47 -6.09 -16.78
C PRO A 275 1.01 -5.67 -16.74
N ALA A 276 1.66 -5.83 -15.60
CA ALA A 276 3.05 -5.49 -15.34
C ALA A 276 3.54 -6.34 -14.15
N PRO A 277 4.84 -6.33 -13.79
CA PRO A 277 5.29 -6.91 -12.53
C PRO A 277 4.47 -6.32 -11.37
N LEU A 278 3.96 -7.17 -10.50
CA LEU A 278 3.08 -6.74 -9.41
C LEU A 278 3.43 -7.43 -8.10
N CYS A 279 3.08 -6.78 -7.01
CA CYS A 279 3.22 -7.33 -5.67
C CYS A 279 2.00 -6.98 -4.82
N SER A 280 1.49 -7.95 -4.07
CA SER A 280 0.48 -7.67 -3.06
C SER A 280 1.11 -7.55 -1.68
N LEU A 281 0.84 -6.42 -1.02
CA LEU A 281 1.17 -6.16 0.38
C LEU A 281 -0.11 -6.32 1.19
N ARG A 282 -0.32 -7.52 1.75
CA ARG A 282 -1.63 -7.92 2.28
C ARG A 282 -1.53 -8.48 3.69
N THR A 283 -2.31 -7.91 4.60
CA THR A 283 -2.65 -8.59 5.87
C THR A 283 -3.88 -9.48 5.66
N LEU A 284 -3.85 -10.70 6.20
CA LEU A 284 -4.86 -11.72 5.89
C LEU A 284 -6.15 -11.46 6.67
N LYS A 285 -7.22 -11.06 5.98
CA LYS A 285 -8.55 -10.79 6.57
C LYS A 285 -9.69 -11.55 5.88
N ALA A 286 -9.36 -12.60 5.12
CA ALA A 286 -10.31 -13.43 4.39
C ALA A 286 -9.77 -14.86 4.16
N GLU A 287 -10.69 -15.81 4.04
CA GLU A 287 -10.44 -17.26 3.89
C GLU A 287 -9.91 -17.64 2.49
N ILE A 288 -8.86 -16.96 2.04
CA ILE A 288 -8.18 -17.18 0.77
C ILE A 288 -6.70 -16.89 0.95
N GLN A 289 -5.84 -17.83 0.55
CA GLN A 289 -4.40 -17.66 0.49
C GLN A 289 -3.85 -18.67 -0.51
N VAL A 290 -2.88 -18.25 -1.34
CA VAL A 290 -2.23 -19.10 -2.35
C VAL A 290 -0.71 -18.96 -2.28
N GLY A 291 0.02 -19.80 -3.01
CA GLY A 291 1.48 -19.76 -3.09
C GLY A 291 2.21 -20.08 -1.77
N LEU A 292 1.56 -20.80 -0.85
CA LEU A 292 2.22 -21.32 0.34
C LEU A 292 3.02 -22.59 0.04
N GLN A 293 3.99 -22.89 0.90
CA GLN A 293 4.69 -24.17 0.86
C GLN A 293 3.73 -25.32 1.25
N PRO A 294 3.93 -26.54 0.71
CA PRO A 294 3.14 -27.70 1.10
C PRO A 294 3.17 -27.92 2.63
N GLY A 295 1.99 -28.01 3.25
CA GLY A 295 1.84 -28.22 4.69
C GLY A 295 1.83 -26.94 5.55
N GLN A 296 2.24 -25.79 5.02
CA GLN A 296 2.29 -24.54 5.77
C GLN A 296 0.90 -24.06 6.19
N GLY A 297 -0.06 -24.06 5.25
CA GLY A 297 -1.44 -23.64 5.54
C GLY A 297 -2.17 -24.60 6.47
N GLU A 298 -1.94 -25.91 6.32
CA GLU A 298 -2.50 -26.95 7.18
C GLU A 298 -1.97 -26.85 8.62
N GLN A 299 -0.67 -26.60 8.78
CA GLN A 299 -0.05 -26.43 10.10
C GLN A 299 -0.58 -25.18 10.83
N LEU A 300 -0.75 -24.07 10.11
CA LEU A 300 -1.35 -22.84 10.64
C LEU A 300 -2.80 -23.10 11.05
N ALA A 301 -3.59 -23.75 10.19
CA ALA A 301 -4.99 -24.08 10.48
C ALA A 301 -5.15 -24.98 11.72
N ALA A 302 -4.20 -25.90 11.96
CA ALA A 302 -4.19 -26.76 13.14
C ALA A 302 -3.87 -26.00 14.44
N SER A 303 -3.06 -24.93 14.34
CA SER A 303 -2.58 -24.17 15.50
C SER A 303 -3.43 -22.94 15.83
N ASP A 304 -4.00 -22.31 14.80
CA ASP A 304 -4.83 -21.11 14.88
C ASP A 304 -5.93 -21.19 13.81
N PRO A 305 -7.14 -21.69 14.13
CA PRO A 305 -8.23 -21.83 13.16
C PRO A 305 -8.65 -20.52 12.47
N ASN A 306 -8.31 -19.36 13.03
CA ASN A 306 -8.69 -18.05 12.52
C ASN A 306 -7.53 -17.31 11.83
N TRP A 307 -6.42 -17.99 11.54
CA TRP A 307 -5.20 -17.36 11.00
C TRP A 307 -5.41 -16.57 9.70
N LEU A 308 -6.40 -16.95 8.89
CA LEU A 308 -6.74 -16.28 7.62
C LEU A 308 -7.53 -14.97 7.78
N ILE A 309 -8.18 -14.73 8.92
CA ILE A 309 -9.23 -13.69 9.05
C ILE A 309 -8.96 -12.65 10.13
N THR A 310 -7.93 -12.83 10.95
CA THR A 310 -7.63 -11.95 12.09
C THR A 310 -6.76 -10.75 11.74
N GLY A 311 -6.21 -10.69 10.53
CA GLY A 311 -5.16 -9.74 10.17
C GLY A 311 -3.81 -10.09 10.77
N LYS A 312 -3.68 -11.17 11.56
CA LYS A 312 -2.45 -11.53 12.29
C LYS A 312 -1.26 -11.77 11.37
N TYR A 313 -1.48 -12.40 10.22
CA TYR A 313 -0.43 -12.71 9.26
C TYR A 313 -0.41 -11.73 8.08
N GLY A 314 0.74 -11.62 7.43
CA GLY A 314 0.97 -10.80 6.26
C GLY A 314 1.63 -11.58 5.14
N VAL A 315 1.50 -11.10 3.90
CA VAL A 315 2.26 -11.56 2.74
C VAL A 315 2.75 -10.39 1.93
N ILE A 316 3.95 -10.53 1.39
CA ILE A 316 4.56 -9.71 0.35
C ILE A 316 4.77 -10.66 -0.81
N GLN A 317 3.80 -10.74 -1.72
CA GLN A 317 3.73 -11.79 -2.72
C GLN A 317 3.83 -11.21 -4.13
N PHE A 318 4.89 -11.58 -4.85
CA PHE A 318 5.27 -10.99 -6.15
C PHE A 318 4.88 -11.91 -7.32
N ASP A 319 4.52 -11.29 -8.45
CA ASP A 319 4.38 -11.92 -9.77
C ASP A 319 5.08 -11.05 -10.82
N GLY A 320 6.02 -11.64 -11.57
CA GLY A 320 6.77 -10.93 -12.60
C GLY A 320 8.08 -11.63 -12.99
N PRO A 321 8.77 -11.12 -14.02
CA PRO A 321 10.09 -11.61 -14.40
C PRO A 321 11.14 -11.21 -13.35
N LEU A 322 12.09 -12.11 -13.09
CA LEU A 322 13.33 -11.84 -12.35
C LEU A 322 14.48 -11.53 -13.33
#